data_AF-A0A6A4GB76-F1
#
_entry.id   AF-A0A6A4GB76-F1
#
_cell.length_a   1.000
_cell.length_b   1.000
_cell.length_c   1.000
_cell.angle_alpha   90.00
_cell.angle_beta   90.00
_cell.angle_gamma   90.00
#
_symmetry.space_group_name_H-M   'P 1'
#
loop_
_entity.id
_entity.type
_entity.pdbx_description
1 polymer ?
#
loop_
_entity_poly.entity_id
_entity_poly.type
_entity_poly.pdbx_seq_one_letter_code
_entity_poly.pdbx_strand_id
1 'polypeptide(L)'
;MYGQVWTFDAISSKDPSYSILAAFSASPEDASTNNTLNVDIYVQAGPDKLYTAISKFTEFAELNMHGNGTSGIWKGAGCSFSASEDMSTMTVHFTRPFEITGSVVLNAVAPPHYPCSPAEIGASMEFMPHFGWANATLMQRPMWTLNSTVHKSNLKTALVIRIW
;
A
#
# COMPACT_ATOMS: atom_id res chain seq x y z
N MET A 1 11.56 -2.10 17.30
CA MET A 1 10.59 -1.68 16.28
C MET A 1 9.48 -0.89 16.93
N TYR A 2 9.66 0.43 16.98
CA TYR A 2 8.59 1.37 17.27
C TYR A 2 8.22 2.10 15.97
N GLY A 3 6.92 2.19 15.68
CA GLY A 3 6.44 2.83 14.47
C GLY A 3 5.27 2.09 13.86
N GLN A 4 4.67 2.68 12.84
CA GLN A 4 3.56 2.12 12.09
C GLN A 4 3.95 2.04 10.62
N VAL A 5 3.53 0.97 9.97
CA VAL A 5 3.70 0.78 8.54
C VAL A 5 2.38 0.31 7.93
N TRP A 6 1.97 0.97 6.84
CA TRP A 6 0.87 0.53 5.99
C TRP A 6 1.47 -0.05 4.72
N THR A 7 1.21 -1.33 4.49
CA THR A 7 1.75 -2.05 3.33
C THR A 7 0.63 -2.40 2.35
N PHE A 8 0.92 -2.24 1.08
CA PHE A 8 0.03 -2.55 -0.02
C PHE A 8 0.82 -3.27 -1.10
N ASP A 9 0.49 -4.53 -1.34
CA ASP A 9 1.16 -5.34 -2.34
C ASP A 9 0.17 -6.01 -3.29
N ALA A 10 0.66 -6.31 -4.49
CA ALA A 10 -0.10 -7.07 -5.46
C ALA A 10 0.85 -7.75 -6.47
N ILE A 11 0.56 -8.99 -6.87
CA ILE A 11 1.29 -9.73 -7.92
C ILE A 11 0.33 -10.26 -8.97
N SER A 12 0.56 -9.98 -10.26
CA SER A 12 -0.23 -10.50 -11.38
C SER A 12 -0.61 -11.99 -11.28
N SER A 13 -1.90 -12.32 -11.48
CA SER A 13 -2.33 -13.72 -11.62
C SER A 13 -2.08 -14.29 -13.02
N LYS A 14 -1.67 -13.45 -13.99
CA LYS A 14 -1.47 -13.87 -15.39
C LYS A 14 0.01 -13.95 -15.76
N ASP A 15 0.81 -13.10 -15.14
CA ASP A 15 2.23 -12.94 -15.43
C ASP A 15 2.95 -12.41 -14.18
N PRO A 16 3.56 -13.28 -13.35
CA PRO A 16 4.16 -12.91 -12.07
C PRO A 16 5.34 -11.94 -12.20
N SER A 17 5.79 -11.63 -13.41
CA SER A 17 6.76 -10.55 -13.66
C SER A 17 6.16 -9.14 -13.53
N TYR A 18 4.88 -9.03 -13.16
CA TYR A 18 4.24 -7.76 -12.81
C TYR A 18 3.80 -7.78 -11.35
N SER A 19 4.39 -6.89 -10.53
CA SER A 19 4.08 -6.78 -9.11
C SER A 19 4.32 -5.38 -8.56
N ILE A 20 3.75 -5.09 -7.40
CA ILE A 20 4.01 -3.89 -6.62
C ILE A 20 4.11 -4.21 -5.14
N LEU A 21 4.93 -3.45 -4.45
CA LEU A 21 4.89 -3.23 -3.01
C LEU A 21 4.96 -1.72 -2.79
N ALA A 22 4.03 -1.18 -2.01
CA ALA A 22 4.10 0.17 -1.48
C ALA A 22 4.03 0.10 0.04
N ALA A 23 4.99 0.73 0.72
CA ALA A 23 5.05 0.81 2.17
C ALA A 23 5.09 2.28 2.61
N PHE A 24 4.16 2.66 3.47
CA PHE A 24 4.05 4.00 4.04
C PHE A 24 4.41 3.86 5.50
N SER A 25 5.51 4.48 5.92
CA SER A 25 6.01 4.38 7.28
C SER A 25 5.81 5.69 8.05
N ALA A 26 5.43 5.56 9.30
CA ALA A 26 5.59 6.54 10.36
C ALA A 26 6.39 5.88 11.48
N SER A 27 7.72 5.88 11.35
CA SER A 27 8.63 5.22 12.27
C SER A 27 9.92 6.03 12.49
N PRO A 28 10.38 6.19 13.74
CA PRO A 28 11.71 6.72 14.03
C PRO A 28 12.86 5.79 13.60
N GLU A 29 12.60 4.52 13.28
CA GLU A 29 13.63 3.55 12.87
C GLU A 29 13.96 3.66 11.37
N ASP A 30 13.00 4.06 10.54
CA ASP A 30 13.20 4.35 9.11
C ASP A 30 13.81 5.74 8.87
N ALA A 31 14.20 6.45 9.94
CA ALA A 31 14.57 7.85 9.86
C ALA A 31 15.90 8.06 9.14
N SER A 32 15.86 8.68 7.95
CA SER A 32 17.05 9.32 7.38
C SER A 32 17.19 10.72 7.99
N THR A 33 18.09 10.84 8.97
CA THR A 33 18.63 12.05 9.65
C THR A 33 17.67 13.14 10.16
N ASN A 34 16.45 13.34 9.65
CA ASN A 34 15.52 14.41 10.07
C ASN A 34 14.02 14.09 9.84
N ASN A 35 13.64 12.90 9.36
CA ASN A 35 12.23 12.61 9.04
C ASN A 35 11.87 11.16 9.41
N THR A 36 10.82 10.99 10.20
CA THR A 36 10.28 9.68 10.61
C THR A 36 9.20 9.16 9.65
N LEU A 37 8.91 9.91 8.58
CA LEU A 37 7.92 9.56 7.58
C LEU A 37 8.62 9.17 6.28
N ASN A 38 8.33 7.96 5.80
CA ASN A 38 8.92 7.41 4.58
C ASN A 38 7.83 6.79 3.70
N VAL A 39 8.06 6.78 2.39
CA VAL A 39 7.28 5.96 1.45
C VAL A 39 8.25 5.21 0.55
N ASP A 40 8.17 3.89 0.55
CA ASP A 40 8.90 3.00 -0.35
C ASP A 40 7.95 2.40 -1.37
N ILE A 41 8.35 2.41 -2.63
CA ILE A 41 7.59 1.85 -3.74
C ILE A 41 8.53 0.97 -4.57
N TYR A 42 8.14 -0.28 -4.77
CA TYR A 42 8.80 -1.24 -5.64
C TYR A 42 7.80 -1.71 -6.67
N VAL A 43 8.11 -1.55 -7.97
CA VAL A 43 7.25 -2.00 -9.07
C VAL A 43 8.07 -2.88 -10.01
N GLN A 44 7.65 -4.13 -10.18
CA GLN A 44 8.09 -4.97 -11.28
C GLN A 44 7.12 -4.80 -12.46
N ALA A 45 7.63 -4.46 -13.64
CA ALA A 45 6.84 -4.20 -14.84
C ALA A 45 7.32 -5.04 -16.04
N GLY A 46 7.48 -6.35 -15.82
CA GLY A 46 8.09 -7.32 -16.75
C GLY A 46 9.36 -7.92 -16.16
N PRO A 47 9.95 -8.97 -16.77
CA PRO A 47 11.03 -9.76 -16.18
C PRO A 47 12.29 -8.94 -15.82
N ASP A 48 12.62 -7.92 -16.61
CA ASP A 48 13.86 -7.13 -16.45
C ASP A 48 13.61 -5.66 -16.12
N LYS A 49 12.39 -5.31 -15.66
CA LYS A 49 11.99 -3.93 -15.39
C LYS A 49 11.58 -3.77 -13.94
N LEU A 50 12.53 -3.38 -13.10
CA LEU A 50 12.30 -3.00 -11.72
C LEU A 50 12.38 -1.48 -11.58
N TYR A 51 11.37 -0.90 -10.97
CA TYR A 51 11.36 0.49 -10.56
C TYR A 51 11.31 0.57 -9.04
N THR A 52 12.13 1.46 -8.48
CA THR A 52 12.15 1.73 -7.05
C THR A 52 12.06 3.23 -6.83
N ALA A 53 11.20 3.63 -5.91
CA ALA A 53 11.07 5.01 -5.50
C ALA A 53 11.00 5.08 -3.98
N ILE A 54 11.77 6.01 -3.40
CA ILE A 54 11.86 6.22 -1.95
C ILE A 54 11.67 7.71 -1.70
N SER A 55 10.69 8.09 -0.89
CA SER A 55 10.46 9.49 -0.52
C SER A 55 11.01 9.81 0.88
N LYS A 56 11.97 10.73 0.91
CA LYS A 56 12.50 11.33 2.14
C LYS A 56 12.01 12.77 2.39
N PHE A 57 11.11 13.27 1.55
CA PHE A 57 10.60 14.65 1.57
C PHE A 57 9.18 14.77 2.16
N THR A 58 8.70 13.74 2.86
CA THR A 58 7.37 13.76 3.45
C THR A 58 7.28 14.87 4.51
N GLU A 59 6.39 15.84 4.34
CA GLU A 59 6.26 16.97 5.26
C GLU A 59 5.47 16.56 6.51
N PHE A 60 4.37 15.85 6.32
CA PHE A 60 3.55 15.28 7.38
C PHE A 60 2.70 14.11 6.85
N ALA A 61 2.22 13.29 7.78
CA ALA A 61 1.27 12.23 7.53
C ALA A 61 -0.04 12.55 8.25
N GLU A 62 -1.16 12.42 7.55
CA GLU A 62 -2.50 12.58 8.11
C GLU A 62 -3.28 11.30 7.92
N LEU A 63 -3.91 10.81 8.99
CA LEU A 63 -4.76 9.63 8.98
C LEU A 63 -6.18 10.01 9.39
N ASN A 64 -7.16 9.58 8.59
CA ASN A 64 -8.57 9.82 8.85
C ASN A 64 -9.35 8.50 8.85
N MET A 65 -10.19 8.31 9.86
CA MET A 65 -11.03 7.13 10.02
C MET A 65 -12.49 7.47 9.75
N HIS A 66 -13.15 6.66 8.92
CA HIS A 66 -14.56 6.79 8.59
C HIS A 66 -15.20 5.38 8.59
N GLY A 67 -16.07 5.11 9.56
CA GLY A 67 -16.57 3.75 9.79
C GLY A 67 -15.42 2.81 10.15
N ASN A 68 -15.31 1.69 9.44
CA ASN A 68 -14.18 0.76 9.56
C ASN A 68 -13.03 1.13 8.61
N GLY A 69 -13.26 2.04 7.68
CA GLY A 69 -12.27 2.49 6.71
C GLY A 69 -11.24 3.45 7.30
N THR A 70 -10.00 3.35 6.81
CA THR A 70 -8.92 4.31 7.10
C THR A 70 -8.41 4.89 5.79
N SER A 71 -8.10 6.19 5.80
CA SER A 71 -7.36 6.87 4.74
C SER A 71 -6.13 7.54 5.30
N GLY A 72 -5.10 7.68 4.46
CA GLY A 72 -3.82 8.25 4.82
C GLY A 72 -3.22 9.08 3.71
N ILE A 73 -2.60 10.21 4.05
CA ILE A 73 -1.91 11.09 3.10
C ILE A 73 -0.49 11.35 3.61
N TRP A 74 0.52 10.98 2.83
CA TRP A 74 1.93 11.35 3.05
C TRP A 74 2.23 12.57 2.18
N LYS A 75 1.96 13.76 2.71
CA LYS A 75 2.10 15.01 1.94
C LYS A 75 3.58 15.29 1.67
N GLY A 76 3.88 15.81 0.48
CA GLY A 76 5.26 15.99 0.00
C GLY A 76 5.81 14.76 -0.74
N ALA A 77 5.39 13.55 -0.35
CA ALA A 77 5.72 12.32 -1.09
C ALA A 77 4.84 12.12 -2.34
N GLY A 78 3.67 12.77 -2.40
CA GLY A 78 2.73 12.56 -3.51
C GLY A 78 1.97 11.23 -3.43
N CYS A 79 1.89 10.64 -2.23
CA CYS A 79 1.28 9.34 -1.99
C CYS A 79 0.15 9.42 -0.97
N SER A 80 -0.93 8.68 -1.23
CA SER A 80 -2.06 8.54 -0.32
C SER A 80 -2.74 7.18 -0.49
N PHE A 81 -3.55 6.78 0.48
CA PHE A 81 -4.46 5.66 0.38
C PHE A 81 -5.82 5.99 0.99
N SER A 82 -6.87 5.29 0.57
CA SER A 82 -8.21 5.40 1.16
C SER A 82 -8.97 4.09 1.08
N ALA A 83 -9.59 3.69 2.20
CA ALA A 83 -10.54 2.59 2.25
C ALA A 83 -11.98 3.10 2.22
N SER A 84 -12.89 2.31 1.64
CA SER A 84 -14.33 2.47 1.84
C SER A 84 -14.71 2.22 3.30
N GLU A 85 -15.85 2.77 3.74
CA GLU A 85 -16.30 2.66 5.15
C GLU A 85 -16.51 1.22 5.61
N ASP A 86 -16.86 0.33 4.68
CA ASP A 86 -17.03 -1.12 4.88
C ASP A 86 -15.75 -1.93 4.61
N MET A 87 -14.64 -1.27 4.29
CA MET A 87 -13.36 -1.86 3.88
C MET A 87 -13.41 -2.78 2.65
N SER A 88 -14.51 -2.77 1.89
CA SER A 88 -14.64 -3.59 0.68
C SER A 88 -13.68 -3.18 -0.43
N THR A 89 -13.25 -1.91 -0.45
CA THR A 89 -12.34 -1.35 -1.45
C THR A 89 -11.29 -0.47 -0.78
N MET A 90 -10.03 -0.61 -1.20
CA MET A 90 -8.92 0.26 -0.85
C MET A 90 -8.29 0.82 -2.12
N THR A 91 -8.02 2.12 -2.20
CA THR A 91 -7.29 2.71 -3.33
C THR A 91 -6.01 3.36 -2.83
N VAL A 92 -4.88 3.02 -3.45
CA VAL A 92 -3.58 3.65 -3.22
C VAL A 92 -3.28 4.54 -4.42
N HIS A 93 -2.91 5.79 -4.16
CA HIS A 93 -2.64 6.79 -5.18
C HIS A 93 -1.17 7.21 -5.16
N PHE A 94 -0.59 7.33 -6.35
CA PHE A 94 0.76 7.76 -6.59
C PHE A 94 0.76 8.95 -7.55
N THR A 95 1.43 10.02 -7.17
CA THR A 95 1.52 11.26 -7.95
C THR A 95 2.95 11.79 -7.90
N ARG A 96 3.19 12.94 -8.54
CA ARG A 96 4.49 13.64 -8.45
C ARG A 96 4.87 13.89 -6.98
N PRO A 97 6.16 13.83 -6.61
CA PRO A 97 7.34 13.85 -7.48
C PRO A 97 7.79 12.50 -8.03
N PHE A 98 7.11 11.39 -7.71
CA PHE A 98 7.45 10.10 -8.28
C PHE A 98 7.21 10.05 -9.79
N GLU A 99 8.10 9.34 -10.51
CA GLU A 99 7.94 9.06 -11.94
C GLU A 99 6.76 8.11 -12.20
N ILE A 100 6.46 7.25 -11.22
CA ILE A 100 5.31 6.36 -11.24
C ILE A 100 4.09 7.13 -10.72
N THR A 101 3.14 7.38 -11.62
CA THR A 101 1.84 7.98 -11.29
C THR A 101 0.70 7.04 -11.61
N GLY A 102 -0.37 7.10 -10.83
CA GLY A 102 -1.58 6.31 -11.04
C GLY A 102 -2.22 5.86 -9.74
N SER A 103 -3.02 4.79 -9.82
CA SER A 103 -3.59 4.18 -8.62
C SER A 103 -3.66 2.66 -8.71
N VAL A 104 -3.62 2.06 -7.52
CA VAL A 104 -3.89 0.64 -7.29
C VAL A 104 -5.19 0.55 -6.51
N VAL A 105 -6.22 -0.07 -7.08
CA VAL A 105 -7.46 -0.37 -6.38
C VAL A 105 -7.42 -1.82 -5.96
N LEU A 106 -7.70 -2.10 -4.69
CA LEU A 106 -7.71 -3.41 -4.05
C LEU A 106 -9.14 -3.68 -3.58
N ASN A 107 -9.78 -4.75 -4.07
CA ASN A 107 -11.13 -5.13 -3.66
C ASN A 107 -11.06 -6.35 -2.74
N ALA A 108 -11.57 -6.26 -1.52
CA ALA A 108 -11.64 -7.37 -0.59
C ALA A 108 -12.50 -8.52 -1.15
N VAL A 109 -12.07 -9.77 -0.95
CA VAL A 109 -12.96 -10.95 -1.12
C VAL A 109 -13.05 -11.80 0.14
N ALA A 110 -12.41 -11.37 1.23
CA ALA A 110 -12.55 -11.93 2.56
C ALA A 110 -12.63 -10.82 3.63
N PRO A 111 -13.28 -11.07 4.78
CA PRO A 111 -13.33 -10.13 5.89
C PRO A 111 -11.93 -9.81 6.47
N PRO A 112 -11.75 -8.65 7.11
CA PRO A 112 -10.52 -8.34 7.85
C PRO A 112 -10.25 -9.34 8.98
N HIS A 113 -8.96 -9.60 9.26
CA HIS A 113 -8.56 -10.47 10.37
C HIS A 113 -7.21 -10.07 10.97
N TYR A 114 -7.02 -10.41 12.24
CA TYR A 114 -5.73 -10.41 12.91
C TYR A 114 -4.97 -11.71 12.60
N PRO A 115 -3.67 -11.80 12.92
CA PRO A 115 -2.81 -12.92 12.52
C PRO A 115 -3.37 -14.30 12.91
N CYS A 116 -4.07 -14.37 14.04
CA CYS A 116 -4.59 -15.62 14.59
C CYS A 116 -6.08 -15.55 14.97
N SER A 117 -6.80 -14.49 14.64
CA SER A 117 -8.20 -14.30 15.04
C SER A 117 -8.97 -13.37 14.10
N PRO A 118 -10.31 -13.37 14.12
CA PRO A 118 -11.10 -12.30 13.53
C PRO A 118 -10.69 -10.91 14.06
N ALA A 119 -10.92 -9.86 13.26
CA ALA A 119 -10.66 -8.47 13.63
C ALA A 119 -11.78 -7.93 14.55
N GLU A 120 -11.84 -8.43 15.78
CA GLU A 120 -12.83 -8.05 16.79
C GLU A 120 -12.25 -7.05 17.80
N ILE A 121 -13.10 -6.18 18.34
CA ILE A 121 -12.70 -5.22 19.37
C ILE A 121 -12.14 -5.97 20.58
N GLY A 122 -10.90 -5.63 20.96
CA GLY A 122 -10.21 -6.23 22.10
C GLY A 122 -9.48 -7.53 21.80
N ALA A 123 -9.57 -8.07 20.59
CA ALA A 123 -8.72 -9.19 20.18
C ALA A 123 -7.26 -8.73 19.99
N SER A 124 -6.33 -9.65 20.21
CA SER A 124 -4.90 -9.35 20.12
C SER A 124 -4.49 -9.15 18.66
N MET A 125 -3.76 -8.06 18.40
CA MET A 125 -3.05 -7.85 17.15
C MET A 125 -1.66 -8.49 17.15
N GLU A 126 -1.20 -9.01 18.29
CA GLU A 126 0.17 -9.51 18.41
C GLU A 126 0.38 -10.80 17.60
N PHE A 127 1.38 -10.79 16.72
CA PHE A 127 1.89 -12.02 16.10
C PHE A 127 3.16 -12.51 16.81
N MET A 128 3.84 -11.64 17.56
CA MET A 128 4.87 -11.95 18.53
C MET A 128 4.81 -10.91 19.67
N PRO A 129 5.41 -11.16 20.85
CA PRO A 129 5.31 -10.24 21.99
C PRO A 129 5.70 -8.81 21.61
N HIS A 130 4.80 -7.85 21.82
CA HIS A 130 4.96 -6.43 21.52
C HIS A 130 4.97 -6.02 20.04
N PHE A 131 4.71 -6.94 19.10
CA PHE A 131 4.60 -6.63 17.68
C PHE A 131 3.19 -6.94 17.18
N GLY A 132 2.46 -5.87 16.86
CA GLY A 132 1.13 -5.95 16.26
C GLY A 132 1.20 -6.07 14.73
N TRP A 133 0.32 -6.87 14.15
CA TRP A 133 0.02 -6.87 12.72
C TRP A 133 -1.49 -6.98 12.54
N ALA A 134 -2.05 -6.25 11.58
CA ALA A 134 -3.46 -6.36 11.23
C ALA A 134 -3.60 -6.41 9.71
N ASN A 135 -4.28 -7.44 9.22
CA ASN A 135 -4.58 -7.54 7.80
C ASN A 135 -5.94 -6.90 7.54
N ALA A 136 -5.90 -5.62 7.21
CA ALA A 136 -7.06 -4.76 7.01
C ALA A 136 -7.94 -5.22 5.83
N THR A 137 -7.33 -5.66 4.73
CA THR A 137 -8.06 -6.05 3.50
C THR A 137 -7.48 -7.35 2.96
N LEU A 138 -8.29 -8.41 2.93
CA LEU A 138 -7.84 -9.75 2.54
C LEU A 138 -8.36 -10.21 1.19
N MET A 139 -7.52 -11.02 0.55
CA MET A 139 -7.75 -11.64 -0.75
C MET A 139 -8.24 -10.60 -1.76
N GLN A 140 -7.30 -9.86 -2.34
CA GLN A 140 -7.67 -8.69 -3.12
C GLN A 140 -7.85 -9.06 -4.60
N ARG A 141 -8.94 -8.61 -5.24
CA ARG A 141 -9.02 -8.50 -6.70
C ARG A 141 -8.60 -7.09 -7.08
N PRO A 142 -7.33 -6.81 -7.35
CA PRO A 142 -6.95 -5.48 -7.74
C PRO A 142 -7.46 -5.17 -9.13
N MET A 143 -8.03 -3.98 -9.28
CA MET A 143 -8.26 -3.38 -10.59
C MET A 143 -7.27 -2.25 -10.76
N TRP A 144 -6.31 -2.45 -11.66
CA TRP A 144 -5.31 -1.44 -11.96
C TRP A 144 -5.86 -0.44 -12.97
N THR A 145 -5.79 0.83 -12.63
CA THR A 145 -5.77 1.91 -13.64
C THR A 145 -4.45 2.66 -13.47
N LEU A 146 -3.40 2.09 -14.06
CA LEU A 146 -2.11 2.77 -14.14
C LEU A 146 -2.14 3.76 -15.31
N ASN A 147 -2.37 5.04 -15.02
CA ASN A 147 -1.99 6.12 -15.94
C ASN A 147 -0.53 6.50 -15.67
N SER A 148 0.41 5.58 -15.95
CA SER A 148 1.84 5.87 -15.85
C SER A 148 2.35 6.38 -17.18
N THR A 149 3.00 7.54 -17.17
CA THR A 149 3.88 7.94 -18.27
C THR A 149 5.32 7.63 -17.86
N VAL A 150 5.69 6.36 -17.82
CA VAL A 150 7.10 5.98 -17.69
C VAL A 150 7.67 5.89 -19.10
N HIS A 151 8.48 6.89 -19.48
CA HIS A 151 9.16 7.00 -20.77
C HIS A 151 8.32 6.60 -22.02
N LYS A 152 7.29 7.40 -22.35
CA LYS A 152 6.55 7.32 -23.64
C LYS A 152 5.96 5.93 -24.00
N SER A 153 5.79 5.02 -23.04
CA SER A 153 5.10 3.76 -23.28
C SER A 153 3.78 3.72 -22.51
N ASN A 154 2.66 3.75 -23.24
CA ASN A 154 1.33 3.58 -22.68
C ASN A 154 1.13 2.11 -22.31
N LEU A 155 1.32 1.76 -21.04
CA LEU A 155 1.02 0.43 -20.52
C LEU A 155 -0.44 0.39 -20.07
N LYS A 156 -1.34 -0.11 -20.93
CA LYS A 156 -2.69 -0.53 -20.54
C LYS A 156 -2.68 -2.04 -20.30
N THR A 157 -2.46 -2.46 -19.07
CA THR A 157 -2.56 -3.88 -18.70
C THR A 157 -3.60 -4.03 -17.59
N ALA A 158 -4.71 -4.69 -17.91
CA ALA A 158 -5.68 -5.15 -16.92
C ALA A 158 -5.10 -6.37 -16.21
N LEU A 159 -4.46 -6.10 -15.08
CA LEU A 159 -3.87 -7.11 -14.21
C LEU A 159 -4.94 -7.62 -13.25
N VAL A 160 -5.37 -8.87 -13.44
CA VAL A 160 -6.17 -9.60 -12.45
C VAL A 160 -5.17 -10.31 -11.55
N ILE A 161 -5.36 -10.26 -10.24
CA ILE A 161 -4.48 -10.88 -9.24
C ILE A 161 -5.35 -11.70 -8.29
N ARG A 162 -4.85 -12.86 -7.88
CA ARG A 162 -5.33 -13.63 -6.74
C ARG A 162 -4.17 -13.77 -5.78
N ILE A 163 -4.38 -13.47 -4.51
CA ILE A 163 -3.45 -13.78 -3.42
C ILE A 163 -4.13 -14.82 -2.53
N TRP A 164 -3.34 -15.81 -2.11
CA TRP A 164 -3.75 -17.02 -1.38
C TRP A 164 -4.05 -16.73 0.09
#